data_AF-A0A7J6U2U2-F1
#
_entry.id   AF-A0A7J6U2U2-F1
#
_cell.length_a   1.000
_cell.length_b   1.000
_cell.length_c   1.000
_cell.angle_alpha   90.00
_cell.angle_beta   90.00
_cell.angle_gamma   90.00
#
_symmetry.space_group_name_H-M   'P 1'
#
loop_
_entity.id
_entity.type
_entity.pdbx_description
1 polymer ?
#
loop_
_entity_poly.entity_id
_entity_poly.type
_entity_poly.pdbx_seq_one_letter_code
_entity_poly.pdbx_strand_id
1 'polypeptide(L)'
;VLDIGGGLGSTVRYMASNLPYLEGISVDISKSFANLAEQIDRKECASYREGSSTTYIAADIFNTTQATLGGPFDYGVSLLCFCHMDSKRTLLDKVKELLQP
;
A
#
# COMPACT_ATOMS: atom_id res chain seq x y z
N VAL A 1 3.26 1.59 6.65
CA VAL A 1 1.97 0.91 6.35
C VAL A 1 2.01 0.26 4.98
N LEU A 2 1.41 -0.93 4.85
CA LEU A 2 1.18 -1.61 3.57
C LEU A 2 -0.30 -1.51 3.16
N ASP A 3 -0.60 -0.93 2.00
CA ASP A 3 -1.93 -0.86 1.39
C ASP A 3 -2.02 -1.86 0.22
N ILE A 4 -2.92 -2.85 0.32
CA ILE A 4 -2.99 -4.02 -0.56
C ILE A 4 -4.20 -3.91 -1.49
N GLY A 5 -3.92 -3.90 -2.78
CA GLY A 5 -4.91 -3.59 -3.81
C GLY A 5 -5.29 -2.12 -3.75
N GLY A 6 -4.29 -1.25 -3.58
CA GLY A 6 -4.50 0.17 -3.32
C GLY A 6 -5.17 0.93 -4.47
N GLY A 7 -5.25 0.34 -5.67
CA GLY A 7 -5.87 0.95 -6.83
C GLY A 7 -5.24 2.30 -7.14
N LEU A 8 -6.05 3.36 -7.06
CA LEU A 8 -5.58 4.74 -7.25
C LEU A 8 -4.87 5.32 -6.02
N GLY A 9 -4.66 4.56 -4.96
CA GLY A 9 -3.89 4.94 -3.77
C GLY A 9 -4.64 5.81 -2.76
N SER A 10 -5.96 5.93 -2.84
CA SER A 10 -6.73 6.84 -1.98
C SER A 10 -6.59 6.53 -0.50
N THR A 11 -6.51 5.26 -0.13
CA THR A 11 -6.38 4.83 1.26
C THR A 11 -5.07 5.31 1.85
N VAL A 12 -3.94 4.97 1.23
CA VAL A 12 -2.62 5.35 1.73
C VAL A 12 -2.43 6.89 1.76
N ARG A 13 -2.95 7.62 0.76
CA ARG A 13 -2.93 9.10 0.75
C ARG A 13 -3.76 9.68 1.87
N TYR A 14 -4.97 9.19 2.07
CA TYR A 14 -5.82 9.63 3.18
C TYR A 14 -5.10 9.46 4.52
N MET A 15 -4.40 8.35 4.71
CA MET A 15 -3.61 8.14 5.93
C MET A 15 -2.44 9.11 6.04
N ALA A 16 -1.67 9.33 4.98
CA ALA A 16 -0.55 10.29 4.96
C ALA A 16 -0.99 11.75 5.20
N SER A 17 -2.20 12.13 4.78
CA SER A 17 -2.79 13.45 5.06
C SER A 17 -3.30 13.61 6.51
N ASN A 18 -3.45 12.52 7.27
CA ASN A 18 -4.05 12.55 8.61
C ASN A 18 -3.12 12.07 9.74
N LEU A 19 -2.05 11.33 9.42
CA LEU A 19 -1.12 10.78 10.40
C LEU A 19 0.30 11.28 10.10
N PRO A 20 1.02 11.89 11.06
CA PRO A 20 2.42 12.29 10.87
C PRO A 20 3.34 11.07 10.88
N TYR A 21 4.50 11.21 10.23
CA TYR A 21 5.56 10.21 10.10
C TYR A 21 5.09 8.86 9.52
N LEU A 22 4.10 8.90 8.63
CA LEU A 22 3.60 7.71 7.96
C LEU A 22 4.36 7.45 6.67
N GLU A 23 5.08 6.33 6.61
CA GLU A 23 5.61 5.81 5.34
C GLU A 23 4.63 4.77 4.78
N GLY A 24 4.01 5.08 3.65
CA GLY A 24 2.98 4.26 3.02
C GLY A 24 3.44 3.60 1.73
N ILE A 25 3.27 2.28 1.63
CA ILE A 25 3.49 1.53 0.39
C ILE A 25 2.15 0.99 -0.08
N SER A 26 1.70 1.43 -1.26
CA SER A 26 0.49 0.95 -1.92
C SER A 26 0.85 -0.01 -3.05
N VAL A 27 0.40 -1.25 -2.96
CA VAL A 27 0.64 -2.30 -3.95
C VAL A 27 -0.64 -2.58 -4.73
N ASP A 28 -0.54 -2.62 -6.06
CA ASP A 28 -1.61 -3.04 -6.95
C ASP A 28 -1.04 -3.91 -8.08
N ILE A 29 -1.79 -4.91 -8.55
CA ILE A 29 -1.37 -5.75 -9.68
C ILE A 29 -1.38 -4.96 -11.00
N SER A 30 -2.18 -3.91 -11.08
CA SER A 30 -2.34 -3.06 -12.25
C SER A 30 -1.30 -1.94 -12.29
N LYS A 31 -0.37 -2.05 -13.25
CA LYS A 31 0.63 -1.00 -13.50
C LYS A 31 0.00 0.35 -13.87
N SER A 32 -1.13 0.35 -14.58
CA SER A 32 -1.80 1.61 -14.94
C SER A 32 -2.35 2.33 -13.72
N PHE A 33 -2.82 1.61 -12.71
CA PHE A 33 -3.29 2.19 -11.46
C PHE A 33 -2.14 2.74 -10.62
N ALA A 34 -1.04 2.00 -10.47
CA ALA A 34 0.14 2.51 -9.77
C ALA A 34 0.68 3.81 -10.42
N ASN A 35 0.79 3.85 -11.75
CA ASN A 35 1.22 5.04 -12.47
C ASN A 35 0.25 6.23 -12.27
N LEU A 36 -1.06 5.98 -12.33
CA LEU A 36 -2.06 7.03 -12.14
C LEU A 36 -2.09 7.53 -10.69
N ALA A 37 -1.94 6.63 -9.72
CA ALA A 37 -1.82 6.96 -8.31
C ALA A 37 -0.62 7.89 -8.07
N GLU A 38 0.54 7.59 -8.66
CA GLU A 38 1.72 8.46 -8.58
C GLU A 38 1.50 9.84 -9.22
N GLN A 39 0.77 9.90 -10.36
CA GLN A 39 0.44 11.18 -10.98
C GLN A 39 -0.51 12.04 -10.15
N ILE A 40 -1.47 11.41 -9.47
CA ILE A 40 -2.37 12.09 -8.52
C ILE A 40 -1.56 12.56 -7.32
N ASP A 41 -0.73 11.68 -6.77
CA ASP A 41 0.13 11.93 -5.62
C ASP A 41 1.00 13.17 -5.79
N ARG A 42 1.68 13.30 -6.93
CA ARG A 42 2.52 14.47 -7.26
C ARG A 42 1.77 15.80 -7.21
N LYS A 43 0.43 15.79 -7.32
CA LYS A 43 -0.42 16.98 -7.22
C LYS A 43 -0.96 17.20 -5.80
N GLU A 44 -1.07 16.15 -5.00
CA GLU A 44 -1.75 16.15 -3.69
C GLU A 44 -0.79 16.05 -2.50
N CYS A 45 0.46 15.62 -2.71
CA CYS A 45 1.42 15.32 -1.63
C CYS A 45 1.77 16.51 -0.74
N ALA A 46 1.53 17.74 -1.19
CA ALA A 46 1.64 18.95 -0.37
C ALA A 46 0.66 18.97 0.83
N SER A 47 -0.38 18.12 0.81
CA SER A 47 -1.35 17.97 1.90
C SER A 47 -0.94 16.98 2.99
N TYR A 48 0.22 16.33 2.86
CA TYR A 48 0.66 15.32 3.82
C TYR A 48 1.11 15.92 5.14
N ARG A 49 0.89 15.15 6.21
CA ARG A 49 1.42 15.50 7.52
C ARG A 49 2.93 15.36 7.51
N GLU A 50 3.57 16.08 8.42
CA GLU A 50 5.01 16.08 8.60
C GLU A 50 5.60 14.67 8.56
N GLY A 51 6.68 14.50 7.80
CA GLY A 51 7.41 13.24 7.70
C GLY A 51 6.66 12.10 7.01
N SER A 52 5.51 12.36 6.41
CA SER A 52 4.71 11.32 5.74
C SER A 52 4.99 11.27 4.24
N SER A 53 5.00 10.06 3.70
CA SER A 53 5.28 9.79 2.30
C SER A 53 4.48 8.58 1.83
N THR A 54 4.28 8.49 0.52
CA THR A 54 3.60 7.36 -0.10
C THR A 54 4.32 6.92 -1.37
N THR A 55 4.42 5.61 -1.57
CA THR A 55 4.99 5.00 -2.78
C THR A 55 3.98 4.02 -3.38
N TYR A 56 3.91 3.97 -4.70
CA TYR A 56 2.98 3.11 -5.44
C TYR A 56 3.77 2.09 -6.24
N ILE A 57 3.49 0.80 -6.01
CA ILE A 57 4.23 -0.31 -6.60
C ILE A 57 3.26 -1.20 -7.37
N ALA A 58 3.58 -1.44 -8.64
CA ALA A 58 2.88 -2.41 -9.46
C ALA A 58 3.46 -3.82 -9.21
N ALA A 59 2.78 -4.64 -8.41
CA ALA A 59 3.21 -6.00 -8.11
C ALA A 59 2.05 -6.90 -7.71
N ASP A 60 2.22 -8.20 -7.92
CA ASP A 60 1.39 -9.22 -7.30
C ASP A 60 1.88 -9.44 -5.86
N ILE A 61 1.04 -9.13 -4.88
CA ILE A 61 1.35 -9.25 -3.45
C ILE A 61 1.87 -10.64 -3.08
N PHE A 62 1.40 -11.71 -3.74
CA PHE A 62 1.83 -13.08 -3.45
C PHE A 62 3.29 -13.35 -3.84
N ASN A 63 3.82 -12.59 -4.80
CA ASN A 63 5.20 -12.69 -5.27
C ASN A 63 6.14 -11.64 -4.65
N THR A 64 5.64 -10.82 -3.72
CA THR A 64 6.44 -9.80 -3.03
C THR A 64 7.14 -10.32 -1.79
N THR A 65 8.19 -9.63 -1.38
CA THR A 65 8.89 -9.82 -0.11
C THR A 65 9.06 -8.48 0.60
N GLN A 66 9.44 -8.51 1.88
CA GLN A 66 9.82 -7.29 2.61
C GLN A 66 10.91 -6.51 1.87
N ALA A 67 11.93 -7.20 1.33
CA ALA A 67 13.01 -6.57 0.57
C ALA A 67 12.52 -5.87 -0.70
N THR A 68 11.53 -6.44 -1.42
CA THR A 68 10.99 -5.81 -2.63
C THR A 68 10.08 -4.61 -2.35
N LEU A 69 9.48 -4.55 -1.16
CA LEU A 69 8.52 -3.51 -0.79
C LEU A 69 9.08 -2.47 0.19
N GLY A 70 10.29 -2.67 0.71
CA GLY A 70 10.87 -1.80 1.75
C GLY A 70 10.29 -2.04 3.16
N GLY A 71 9.77 -3.23 3.42
CA GLY A 71 9.28 -3.63 4.76
C GLY A 71 10.42 -3.97 5.74
N PRO A 72 10.09 -4.48 6.95
CA PRO A 72 8.77 -4.92 7.41
C PRO A 72 7.82 -3.77 7.77
N PHE A 73 6.51 -4.02 7.71
CA PHE A 73 5.47 -3.01 7.96
C PHE A 73 4.80 -3.15 9.34
N ASP A 74 4.41 -2.06 9.97
CA ASP A 74 3.72 -2.09 11.28
C ASP A 74 2.28 -2.63 11.18
N TYR A 75 1.59 -2.36 10.06
CA TYR A 75 0.26 -2.88 9.79
C TYR A 75 -0.05 -2.87 8.28
N GLY A 76 -1.02 -3.71 7.92
CA GLY A 76 -1.54 -3.85 6.56
C GLY A 76 -3.00 -3.42 6.47
N VAL A 77 -3.37 -2.80 5.36
CA VAL A 77 -4.74 -2.41 5.01
C VAL A 77 -5.10 -3.05 3.68
N SER A 78 -6.33 -3.57 3.56
CA SER A 78 -6.87 -4.00 2.27
C SER A 78 -8.32 -3.55 2.18
N LEU A 79 -8.57 -2.50 1.39
CA LEU A 79 -9.90 -1.95 1.21
C LEU A 79 -10.56 -2.59 0.00
N LEU A 80 -11.58 -3.42 0.23
CA LEU A 80 -12.40 -4.13 -0.77
C LEU A 80 -11.64 -5.13 -1.67
N CYS A 81 -10.32 -5.03 -1.84
CA CYS A 81 -9.51 -6.01 -2.58
C CYS A 81 -9.62 -7.42 -1.95
N PHE A 82 -9.55 -7.51 -0.61
CA PHE A 82 -9.75 -8.76 0.14
C PHE A 82 -11.07 -9.49 -0.20
N CYS A 83 -12.15 -8.76 -0.54
CA CYS A 83 -13.44 -9.35 -0.87
C CYS A 83 -13.40 -10.17 -2.16
N HIS A 84 -12.50 -9.83 -3.07
CA HIS A 84 -12.38 -10.42 -4.40
C HIS A 84 -11.26 -11.45 -4.52
N MET A 85 -10.58 -11.78 -3.41
CA MET A 85 -9.57 -12.84 -3.41
C MET A 85 -10.19 -14.22 -3.17
N ASP A 86 -9.78 -15.17 -4.00
CA ASP A 86 -10.23 -16.58 -3.96
C ASP A 86 -9.88 -17.23 -2.61
N SER A 87 -8.64 -17.06 -2.15
CA SER A 87 -8.16 -17.58 -0.87
C SER A 87 -7.77 -16.46 0.09
N LYS A 88 -8.73 -16.10 0.96
CA LYS A 88 -8.52 -15.13 2.06
C LYS A 88 -7.43 -15.59 3.03
N ARG A 89 -7.32 -16.91 3.27
CA ARG A 89 -6.30 -17.50 4.13
C ARG A 89 -4.90 -17.24 3.59
N THR A 90 -4.69 -17.49 2.31
CA THR A 90 -3.40 -17.29 1.65
C THR A 90 -2.96 -15.83 1.70
N LEU A 91 -3.89 -14.89 1.51
CA LEU A 91 -3.59 -13.47 1.68
C LEU A 91 -3.17 -13.14 3.11
N LEU A 92 -3.90 -13.61 4.12
CA LEU A 92 -3.56 -13.34 5.53
C LEU A 92 -2.20 -13.94 5.91
N ASP A 93 -1.90 -15.15 5.48
CA ASP A 93 -0.60 -15.78 5.72
C ASP A 93 0.52 -15.02 5.01
N LYS A 94 0.27 -14.57 3.77
CA LYS A 94 1.22 -13.70 3.04
C LYS A 94 1.47 -12.38 3.75
N VAL A 95 0.41 -11.74 4.25
CA VAL A 95 0.53 -10.45 4.96
C VAL A 95 1.34 -10.62 6.24
N LYS A 96 1.16 -11.70 6.99
CA LYS A 96 1.97 -11.98 8.18
C LYS A 96 3.47 -12.02 7.90
N GLU A 97 3.89 -12.50 6.73
CA GLU A 97 5.30 -12.48 6.32
C GLU A 97 5.83 -11.06 6.08
N LEU A 98 4.96 -10.11 5.76
CA LEU A 98 5.32 -8.73 5.42
C LEU A 98 5.25 -7.79 6.63
N LEU A 99 4.50 -8.16 7.67
CA LEU A 99 4.36 -7.37 8.88
C LEU A 99 5.47 -7.65 9.90
N GLN A 100 5.70 -6.69 10.79
CA GLN A 100 6.45 -6.92 12.02
C GLN A 100 5.68 -7.92 12.94
N PRO A 101 6.40 -8.67 13.79
CA PRO A 101 5.79 -9.61 14.74
C PRO A 101 4.78 -8.98 15.71
#